data_AF-A0A3D0Q4B3-F1
#
_entry.id   AF-A0A3D0Q4B3-F1
#
_cell.length_a   1.000
_cell.length_b   1.000
_cell.length_c   1.000
_cell.angle_alpha   90.00
_cell.angle_beta   90.00
_cell.angle_gamma   90.00
#
_symmetry.space_group_name_H-M   'P 1'
#
loop_
_entity.id
_entity.type
_entity.pdbx_description
1 polymer ?
#
loop_
_entity_poly.entity_id
_entity_poly.type
_entity_poly.pdbx_seq_one_letter_code
_entity_poly.pdbx_strand_id
1 'polypeptide(L)'
;MGETDFLVFPNIDPIIVSLGPLSVRWYGMMYLLGFIAAYLLAKKRLPNSPWNRDQLSDLLFWGFVGVIIGGRLGYVFFYQFGLFLQDPLYLFYIHTGGMSFHGGL
;
A
#
# COMPACT_ATOMS: atom_id res chain seq x y z
N MET A 1 30.09 11.80 -26.95
CA MET A 1 29.09 11.66 -25.87
C MET A 1 29.88 11.38 -24.61
N GLY A 2 29.97 12.36 -23.70
CA GLY A 2 30.85 12.27 -22.54
C GLY A 2 30.35 11.23 -21.55
N GLU A 3 31.26 10.38 -21.06
CA GLU A 3 31.01 9.53 -19.91
C GLU A 3 30.73 10.42 -18.71
N THR A 4 29.59 10.23 -18.05
CA THR A 4 29.26 10.93 -16.81
C THR A 4 30.02 10.28 -15.67
N ASP A 5 30.76 11.06 -14.87
CA ASP A 5 31.51 10.61 -13.66
C ASP A 5 30.63 10.03 -12.54
N PHE A 6 29.31 9.98 -12.73
CA PHE A 6 28.35 9.52 -11.74
C PHE A 6 27.31 8.57 -12.36
N LEU A 7 26.78 7.68 -11.52
CA LEU A 7 25.65 6.83 -11.89
C LEU A 7 24.40 7.68 -12.08
N VAL A 8 23.83 7.63 -13.28
CA VAL A 8 22.56 8.28 -13.61
C VAL A 8 21.41 7.34 -13.22
N PHE A 9 20.39 7.88 -12.56
CA PHE A 9 19.20 7.10 -12.22
C PHE A 9 18.53 6.57 -13.50
N PRO A 10 18.25 5.26 -13.61
CA PRO A 10 17.66 4.69 -14.80
C PRO A 10 16.25 5.25 -15.02
N ASN A 11 15.93 5.58 -16.28
CA ASN A 11 14.60 6.04 -16.64
C ASN A 11 13.62 4.87 -16.75
N ILE A 12 13.07 4.45 -15.62
CA ILE A 12 12.08 3.38 -15.52
C ILE A 12 10.69 4.02 -15.43
N ASP A 13 9.80 3.67 -16.37
CA ASP A 13 8.40 4.09 -16.29
C ASP A 13 7.76 3.52 -15.01
N PRO A 14 7.21 4.36 -14.12
CA PRO A 14 6.58 3.87 -12.89
C PRO A 14 5.28 3.08 -13.12
N ILE A 15 4.68 3.16 -14.30
CA ILE A 15 3.41 2.50 -14.66
C ILE A 15 3.73 1.20 -15.41
N ILE A 16 3.18 0.08 -14.93
CA ILE A 16 3.26 -1.23 -15.59
C ILE A 16 2.29 -1.26 -16.76
N VAL A 17 1.03 -0.90 -16.48
CA VAL A 17 -0.08 -0.91 -17.44
C VAL A 17 -1.13 0.10 -16.98
N SER A 18 -1.79 0.72 -17.95
CA SER A 18 -2.89 1.65 -17.73
C SER A 18 -4.16 1.16 -18.41
N LEU A 19 -5.28 1.18 -17.68
CA LEU A 19 -6.62 0.84 -18.13
C LEU A 19 -7.52 2.06 -17.90
N GLY A 20 -7.49 3.00 -18.84
CA GLY A 20 -8.18 4.27 -18.71
C GLY A 20 -7.68 5.08 -17.51
N PRO A 21 -8.53 5.46 -16.54
CA PRO A 21 -8.10 6.23 -15.37
C PRO A 21 -7.32 5.39 -14.34
N LEU A 22 -7.32 4.06 -14.47
CA LEU A 22 -6.64 3.17 -13.54
C LEU A 22 -5.24 2.83 -14.04
N SER A 23 -4.21 3.20 -13.27
CA SER A 23 -2.82 2.86 -13.59
C SER A 23 -2.23 1.93 -12.54
N VAL A 24 -1.75 0.76 -12.96
CA VAL A 24 -1.03 -0.18 -12.10
C VAL A 24 0.44 0.23 -12.08
N ARG A 25 0.97 0.51 -10.89
CA ARG A 25 2.34 1.01 -10.71
C ARG A 25 3.26 -0.05 -10.11
N TRP A 26 4.55 0.04 -10.41
CA TRP A 26 5.56 -0.91 -9.91
C TRP A 26 5.59 -0.99 -8.38
N TYR A 27 5.54 0.13 -7.67
CA TYR A 27 5.56 0.10 -6.21
C TYR A 27 4.35 -0.66 -5.62
N GLY A 28 3.16 -0.52 -6.24
CA GLY A 28 1.96 -1.22 -5.81
C GLY A 28 2.08 -2.73 -6.04
N MET A 29 2.65 -3.12 -7.19
CA MET A 29 2.99 -4.52 -7.47
C MET A 29 3.98 -5.07 -6.45
N MET A 30 4.99 -4.30 -6.05
CA MET A 30 5.96 -4.73 -5.04
C MET A 30 5.31 -4.93 -3.67
N TYR A 31 4.35 -4.09 -3.27
CA TYR A 31 3.57 -4.32 -2.05
C TYR A 31 2.78 -5.64 -2.12
N LEU A 32 2.13 -5.93 -3.26
CA LEU A 32 1.41 -7.18 -3.45
C LEU A 32 2.34 -8.40 -3.36
N LEU A 33 3.49 -8.35 -4.03
CA LEU A 33 4.48 -9.43 -3.95
C LEU A 33 5.02 -9.62 -2.53
N GLY A 34 5.29 -8.53 -1.80
CA GLY A 34 5.67 -8.60 -0.39
C GLY A 34 4.61 -9.26 0.49
N PHE A 35 3.34 -8.93 0.26
CA PHE A 35 2.21 -9.55 0.96
C PHE A 35 2.08 -11.05 0.67
N ILE A 36 2.20 -11.44 -0.60
CA ILE A 36 2.21 -12.85 -1.02
C ILE A 36 3.39 -13.58 -0.35
N ALA A 37 4.58 -12.99 -0.35
CA ALA A 37 5.76 -13.58 0.29
C ALA A 37 5.54 -13.77 1.81
N ALA A 38 4.97 -12.77 2.50
CA ALA A 38 4.63 -12.86 3.92
C ALA A 38 3.64 -14.00 4.19
N TYR A 39 2.57 -14.12 3.38
CA TYR A 39 1.61 -15.22 3.48
C TYR A 39 2.27 -16.58 3.29
N LEU A 40 3.08 -16.75 2.24
CA LEU A 40 3.74 -18.03 1.94
C LEU A 40 4.71 -18.43 3.06
N LEU A 41 5.49 -17.49 3.59
CA LEU A 41 6.40 -17.74 4.70
C LEU A 41 5.65 -18.10 5.99
N ALA A 42 4.57 -17.39 6.30
CA ALA A 42 3.75 -17.68 7.47
C ALA A 42 3.04 -19.03 7.34
N LYS A 43 2.50 -19.34 6.15
CA LYS A 43 1.91 -20.64 5.83
C LYS A 43 2.91 -21.78 5.97
N LYS A 44 4.16 -21.58 5.55
CA LYS A 44 5.25 -22.56 5.74
C LYS A 44 5.55 -22.83 7.22
N ARG A 45 5.39 -21.83 8.08
CA ARG A 45 5.59 -21.95 9.54
C ARG A 45 4.37 -22.49 10.30
N LEU A 46 3.19 -22.45 9.69
CA LEU A 46 1.92 -22.83 10.30
C LEU A 46 1.93 -24.22 10.97
N PRO A 47 2.54 -25.29 10.40
CA PRO A 47 2.57 -26.59 11.06
C PRO A 47 3.25 -26.61 12.44
N ASN A 48 4.10 -25.62 12.74
CA ASN A 48 4.81 -25.46 14.01
C ASN A 48 4.18 -24.36 14.88
N SER A 49 2.93 -23.97 14.61
CA SER A 49 2.21 -22.89 15.28
C SER A 49 0.88 -23.42 15.85
N PRO A 50 0.35 -22.85 16.95
CA PRO A 50 -1.00 -23.18 17.42
C PRO A 50 -2.11 -22.59 16.52
N TRP A 51 -1.77 -21.86 15.46
CA TRP A 51 -2.72 -21.17 14.59
C TRP A 51 -3.19 -22.06 13.44
N ASN A 52 -4.43 -21.86 13.02
CA ASN A 52 -4.94 -22.46 11.80
C ASN A 52 -4.79 -21.52 10.58
N ARG A 53 -5.10 -22.05 9.40
CA ARG A 53 -4.92 -21.32 8.13
C ARG A 53 -5.84 -20.09 8.02
N ASP A 54 -7.03 -20.17 8.59
CA ASP A 54 -8.02 -19.10 8.53
C ASP A 54 -7.57 -17.94 9.42
N GLN A 55 -7.14 -18.22 10.66
CA GLN A 55 -6.55 -17.22 11.56
C GLN A 55 -5.35 -16.49 10.94
N LEU A 56 -4.48 -17.22 10.23
CA LEU A 56 -3.37 -16.62 9.52
C LEU A 56 -3.86 -15.68 8.40
N SER A 57 -4.83 -16.14 7.61
CA SER A 57 -5.37 -15.37 6.48
C SER A 57 -6.11 -14.13 6.97
N ASP A 58 -6.88 -14.27 8.04
CA ASP A 58 -7.61 -13.19 8.73
C ASP A 58 -6.64 -12.15 9.28
N LEU A 59 -5.57 -12.56 9.96
CA LEU A 59 -4.57 -11.62 10.48
C LEU A 59 -3.99 -10.75 9.36
N LEU A 60 -3.58 -11.37 8.26
CA LEU A 60 -2.98 -10.64 7.15
C LEU A 60 -4.00 -9.74 6.44
N PHE A 61 -5.22 -10.24 6.23
CA PHE A 61 -6.30 -9.47 5.63
C PHE A 61 -6.66 -8.25 6.47
N TRP A 62 -6.92 -8.43 7.78
CA TRP A 62 -7.27 -7.34 8.68
C TRP A 62 -6.10 -6.39 8.92
N GLY A 63 -4.86 -6.88 8.94
CA GLY A 63 -3.68 -6.04 8.96
C GLY A 63 -3.60 -5.13 7.73
N PHE A 64 -3.81 -5.68 6.53
CA PHE A 64 -3.84 -4.90 5.29
C PHE A 64 -4.99 -3.88 5.25
N VAL A 65 -6.19 -4.27 5.68
CA VAL A 65 -7.34 -3.37 5.83
C VAL A 65 -7.03 -2.25 6.82
N GLY A 66 -6.38 -2.57 7.94
CA GLY A 66 -5.92 -1.61 8.94
C GLY A 66 -4.96 -0.57 8.35
N VAL A 67 -3.97 -1.00 7.57
CA VAL A 67 -3.03 -0.09 6.87
C VAL A 67 -3.78 0.88 5.95
N ILE A 68 -4.74 0.39 5.16
CA ILE A 68 -5.50 1.22 4.22
C ILE A 68 -6.40 2.21 4.96
N ILE A 69 -7.21 1.71 5.90
CA ILE A 69 -8.18 2.53 6.63
C ILE A 69 -7.44 3.54 7.50
N GLY A 70 -6.49 3.08 8.30
CA GLY A 70 -5.69 3.92 9.17
C GLY A 70 -4.87 4.93 8.38
N GLY A 71 -4.23 4.51 7.29
CA GLY A 71 -3.50 5.42 6.41
C GLY A 71 -4.39 6.51 5.83
N ARG A 72 -5.62 6.17 5.39
CA ARG A 72 -6.55 7.16 4.85
C ARG A 72 -7.09 8.10 5.93
N LEU A 73 -7.55 7.55 7.06
CA LEU A 73 -8.06 8.35 8.18
C LEU A 73 -6.98 9.27 8.72
N GLY A 74 -5.77 8.74 8.97
CA GLY A 74 -4.63 9.54 9.41
C GLY A 74 -4.27 10.62 8.40
N TYR A 75 -4.35 10.35 7.09
CA TYR A 75 -4.10 11.38 6.09
C TYR A 75 -5.12 12.52 6.18
N VAL A 76 -6.40 12.15 6.22
CA VAL A 76 -7.49 13.11 6.21
C VAL A 76 -7.52 13.92 7.50
N PHE A 77 -7.40 13.28 8.67
CA PHE A 77 -7.46 13.99 9.95
C PHE A 77 -6.20 14.78 10.27
N PHE A 78 -5.00 14.31 9.88
CA PHE A 78 -3.76 15.00 10.24
C PHE A 78 -3.34 16.04 9.22
N TYR A 79 -3.64 15.84 7.93
CA TYR A 79 -3.13 16.71 6.86
C TYR A 79 -4.22 17.40 6.03
N GLN A 80 -5.45 16.89 5.99
CA GLN A 80 -6.53 17.42 5.15
C GLN A 80 -7.84 17.69 5.93
N PHE A 81 -7.73 18.01 7.21
CA PHE A 81 -8.91 18.13 8.07
C PHE A 81 -9.84 19.27 7.64
N GLY A 82 -9.28 20.39 7.20
CA GLY A 82 -10.07 21.51 6.66
C GLY A 82 -10.88 21.14 5.42
N LEU A 83 -10.31 20.32 4.52
CA LEU A 83 -11.01 19.83 3.34
C LEU A 83 -12.13 18.85 3.72
N PHE A 84 -11.87 17.96 4.68
CA PHE A 84 -12.88 17.04 5.21
C PHE A 84 -14.08 17.76 5.84
N LEU A 85 -13.87 18.89 6.53
CA LEU A 85 -14.97 19.69 7.08
C LEU A 85 -15.86 20.31 6.00
N GLN A 86 -15.30 20.63 4.83
CA GLN A 86 -16.04 21.19 3.69
C GLN A 86 -16.74 20.10 2.88
N ASP A 87 -16.10 18.95 2.72
CA ASP A 87 -16.63 17.78 2.03
C ASP A 87 -16.31 16.50 2.80
N PRO A 88 -17.22 16.02 3.67
CA PRO A 88 -17.01 14.78 4.42
C PRO A 88 -16.82 13.54 3.54
N LEU A 89 -17.30 13.55 2.29
CA LEU A 89 -17.12 12.43 1.36
C LEU A 89 -15.68 12.33 0.85
N TYR A 90 -14.87 13.39 0.99
CA TYR A 90 -13.45 13.38 0.67
C TYR A 90 -12.72 12.23 1.35
N LEU A 91 -13.18 11.80 2.54
CA LEU A 91 -12.61 10.64 3.24
C LEU A 91 -12.52 9.39 2.35
N PHE A 92 -13.51 9.16 1.49
CA PHE A 92 -13.61 7.98 0.63
C PHE A 92 -12.89 8.13 -0.71
N TYR A 93 -12.39 9.33 -1.05
CA TYR A 93 -11.74 9.61 -2.34
C TYR A 93 -10.29 9.11 -2.39
N ILE A 94 -10.07 7.83 -2.10
CA ILE A 94 -8.74 7.19 -2.04
C ILE A 94 -7.97 7.23 -3.37
N HIS A 95 -8.67 7.38 -4.48
CA HIS A 95 -8.07 7.48 -5.82
C HIS A 95 -7.31 8.80 -6.05
N THR A 96 -7.56 9.82 -5.22
CA THR A 96 -6.81 11.09 -5.26
C THR A 96 -5.41 10.98 -4.65
N GLY A 97 -5.02 9.77 -4.21
CA GLY A 97 -3.84 9.56 -3.39
C GLY A 97 -4.07 10.01 -1.95
N GLY A 98 -2.99 10.29 -1.22
CA GLY A 98 -3.07 10.73 0.17
C GLY A 98 -3.32 9.60 1.16
N MET A 99 -2.21 9.02 1.62
CA MET A 99 -2.16 8.02 2.70
C MET A 99 -1.10 8.46 3.71
N SER A 100 -1.42 8.37 4.99
CA SER A 100 -0.50 8.66 6.09
C SER A 100 0.26 7.39 6.45
N PHE A 101 1.58 7.48 6.51
CA PHE A 101 2.39 6.39 7.05
C PHE A 101 2.04 6.13 8.53
N HIS A 102 1.98 7.19 9.35
CA HIS A 102 1.66 7.09 10.78
C HIS A 102 0.26 6.55 11.05
N GLY A 103 -0.70 6.85 10.17
CA GLY A 103 -2.05 6.32 10.31
C GLY A 103 -2.13 4.83 10.02
N GLY A 104 -1.26 4.30 9.15
CA GLY A 104 -1.26 2.89 8.76
C GLY A 104 -0.34 1.98 9.57
N LEU A 105 0.44 2.51 10.52
CA LEU A 105 1.36 1.75 11.38
C LEU A 105 0.66 1.28 12.65
#